data_AF-A0A017SMQ1-F1
#
_entry.id   AF-A0A017SMQ1-F1
#
_cell.length_a   1.000
_cell.length_b   1.000
_cell.length_c   1.000
_cell.angle_alpha   90.00
_cell.angle_beta   90.00
_cell.angle_gamma   90.00
#
_symmetry.space_group_name_H-M   'P 1'
#
loop_
_entity.id
_entity.type
_entity.pdbx_description
1 polymer ?
#
loop_
_entity_poly.entity_id
_entity_poly.type
_entity_poly.pdbx_seq_one_letter_code
_entity_poly.pdbx_strand_id
1 'polypeptide(L)'
;MDSQEPSGQRPHDSALLRVIHWHKLFDSDTPPRLGMEVKKRLPYTTIAAFASGMTIGSFHGSKKASYQFRAENAHRYPTTSAAWFQYHKSKNYASVVGGVKDGMKLGFKLGAGAFAFCLFEETVDYARDDTRDFLSTVTAGLSFSGIYSLLARHDVFTAARTTRLGLKLSLVYGLAQDALESLKGNRPAYIDFLLGNRRSNVQEGETV
;
A
#
# COMPACT_ATOMS: atom_id res chain seq x y z
N MET A 1 47.05 8.16 42.36
CA MET A 1 46.83 8.73 41.02
C MET A 1 45.65 7.99 40.45
N ASP A 2 44.44 8.34 40.89
CA ASP A 2 43.20 7.72 40.45
C ASP A 2 42.69 8.53 39.27
N SER A 3 42.85 7.96 38.08
CA SER A 3 42.38 8.54 36.82
C SER A 3 40.87 8.37 36.77
N GLN A 4 40.20 9.46 37.07
CA GLN A 4 38.76 9.66 36.97
C GLN A 4 38.27 9.32 35.55
N GLU A 5 37.38 8.32 35.43
CA GLU A 5 36.63 8.04 34.20
C GLU A 5 35.72 9.22 33.84
N PRO A 6 35.66 9.67 32.58
CA PRO A 6 34.77 10.75 32.19
C PRO A 6 33.33 10.25 32.05
N SER A 7 32.50 10.78 32.94
CA SER A 7 31.04 10.78 32.92
C SER A 7 30.44 11.33 31.62
N GLY A 8 29.35 10.69 31.16
CA GLY A 8 28.24 11.42 30.51
C GLY A 8 28.04 11.20 29.01
N GLN A 9 27.63 10.00 28.58
CA GLN A 9 26.95 9.85 27.28
C GLN A 9 25.52 10.39 27.39
N ARG A 10 25.24 11.43 26.59
CA ARG A 10 23.96 12.16 26.56
C ARG A 10 22.84 11.27 25.98
N PRO A 11 21.65 11.19 26.61
CA PRO A 11 20.55 10.32 26.16
C PRO A 11 19.86 10.75 24.85
N HIS A 12 20.22 11.90 24.26
CA HIS A 12 19.52 12.48 23.10
C HIS A 12 19.83 11.84 21.74
N ASP A 13 20.95 11.14 21.57
CA ASP A 13 21.27 10.47 20.29
C ASP A 13 20.52 9.14 20.12
N SER A 14 19.91 8.61 21.18
CA SER A 14 19.24 7.31 21.17
C SER A 14 17.88 7.32 20.44
N ALA A 15 17.15 8.43 20.46
CA ALA A 15 15.81 8.52 19.87
C ALA A 15 15.85 8.58 18.35
N LEU A 16 16.75 9.39 17.78
CA LEU A 16 16.93 9.47 16.32
C LEU A 16 17.48 8.16 15.77
N LEU A 17 18.42 7.52 16.48
CA LEU A 17 18.89 6.19 16.11
C LEU A 17 17.77 5.15 16.21
N ARG A 18 16.88 5.18 17.22
CA ARG A 18 15.71 4.29 17.27
C ARG A 18 14.74 4.51 16.10
N VAL A 19 14.55 5.77 15.67
CA VAL A 19 13.73 6.10 14.49
C VAL A 19 14.37 5.62 13.19
N ILE A 20 15.70 5.72 13.08
CA ILE A 20 16.45 5.21 11.90
C ILE A 20 16.45 3.68 11.87
N HIS A 21 16.63 3.04 13.02
CA HIS A 21 16.65 1.58 13.18
C HIS A 21 15.26 0.97 13.38
N TRP A 22 14.19 1.74 13.19
CA TRP A 22 12.81 1.28 13.40
C TRP A 22 12.45 0.08 12.50
N HIS A 23 13.16 -0.08 11.40
CA HIS A 23 13.07 -1.25 10.52
C HIS A 23 13.48 -2.58 11.17
N LYS A 24 14.33 -2.56 12.22
CA LYS A 24 14.75 -3.78 12.93
C LYS A 24 13.66 -4.38 13.81
N LEU A 25 12.61 -3.62 14.13
CA LEU A 25 11.43 -4.14 14.82
C LEU A 25 10.64 -5.13 13.96
N PHE A 26 10.86 -5.12 12.65
CA PHE A 26 10.16 -5.94 11.68
C PHE A 26 11.09 -6.94 10.97
N ASP A 27 12.34 -7.08 11.44
CA ASP A 27 13.20 -8.18 11.01
C ASP A 27 12.74 -9.45 11.74
N SER A 28 12.19 -10.38 10.99
CA SER A 28 11.67 -11.65 11.47
C SER A 28 12.42 -12.82 10.83
N ASP A 29 12.72 -13.87 11.59
CA ASP A 29 13.44 -15.06 11.09
C ASP A 29 12.57 -16.01 10.24
N THR A 30 11.27 -15.72 10.07
CA THR A 30 10.37 -16.52 9.22
C THR A 30 10.55 -16.22 7.73
N PRO A 31 10.22 -17.20 6.84
CA PRO A 31 10.36 -17.03 5.41
C PRO A 31 9.58 -15.80 4.91
N PRO A 32 10.23 -14.88 4.16
CA PRO A 32 9.63 -13.61 3.76
C PRO A 32 8.41 -13.84 2.86
N ARG A 33 7.30 -13.15 3.16
CA ARG A 33 6.08 -13.18 2.36
C ARG A 33 6.40 -12.73 0.93
N LEU A 34 6.01 -13.53 -0.07
CA LEU A 34 6.39 -13.38 -1.50
C LEU A 34 7.89 -13.53 -1.83
N GLY A 35 8.77 -13.87 -0.88
CA GLY A 35 10.21 -14.03 -1.08
C GLY A 35 11.03 -12.73 -1.04
N MET A 36 10.44 -11.64 -0.54
CA MET A 36 11.10 -10.33 -0.43
C MET A 36 11.06 -9.80 0.99
N GLU A 37 12.21 -9.34 1.49
CA GLU A 37 12.34 -8.70 2.80
C GLU A 37 11.51 -7.40 2.86
N VAL A 38 10.96 -7.11 4.05
CA VAL A 38 10.07 -5.97 4.32
C VAL A 38 10.68 -4.64 3.87
N LYS A 39 11.99 -4.47 4.08
CA LYS A 39 12.79 -3.29 3.68
C LYS A 39 12.71 -3.00 2.19
N LYS A 40 12.57 -4.04 1.36
CA LYS A 40 12.45 -3.93 -0.09
C LYS A 40 10.99 -3.82 -0.52
N ARG A 41 10.10 -4.60 0.12
CA ARG A 41 8.67 -4.64 -0.20
C ARG A 41 8.01 -3.26 -0.07
N LEU A 42 8.25 -2.57 1.04
CA LEU A 42 7.58 -1.32 1.39
C LEU A 42 7.84 -0.15 0.41
N PRO A 43 9.09 0.16 -0.01
CA PRO A 43 9.32 1.16 -1.04
C PRO A 43 8.83 0.70 -2.41
N TYR A 44 8.96 -0.58 -2.79
CA TYR A 44 8.49 -1.06 -4.09
C TYR A 44 6.97 -0.96 -4.24
N THR A 45 6.19 -1.38 -3.24
CA THR A 45 4.72 -1.28 -3.29
C THR A 45 4.27 0.18 -3.31
N THR A 46 4.91 1.04 -2.51
CA THR A 46 4.60 2.47 -2.46
C THR A 46 4.89 3.17 -3.78
N ILE A 47 6.06 2.92 -4.38
CA ILE A 47 6.45 3.50 -5.67
C ILE A 47 5.55 2.96 -6.79
N ALA A 48 5.24 1.66 -6.80
CA ALA A 48 4.35 1.07 -7.79
C ALA A 48 2.92 1.63 -7.71
N ALA A 49 2.39 1.79 -6.48
CA ALA A 49 1.08 2.38 -6.26
C ALA A 49 1.04 3.86 -6.66
N PHE A 50 2.09 4.61 -6.31
CA PHE A 50 2.25 6.00 -6.73
C PHE A 50 2.29 6.13 -8.26
N ALA A 51 3.13 5.34 -8.93
CA ALA A 51 3.25 5.34 -10.39
C ALA A 51 1.92 5.00 -11.07
N SER A 52 1.25 3.94 -10.61
CA SER A 52 -0.06 3.54 -11.13
C SER A 52 -1.11 4.63 -10.94
N GLY A 53 -1.14 5.28 -9.76
CA GLY A 53 -2.02 6.41 -9.48
C GLY A 53 -1.71 7.64 -10.33
N MET A 54 -0.44 7.91 -10.57
CA MET A 54 0.01 9.01 -11.41
C MET A 54 -0.40 8.79 -12.86
N THR A 55 -0.27 7.57 -13.40
CA THR A 55 -0.71 7.24 -14.77
C THR A 55 -2.21 7.43 -14.93
N ILE A 56 -3.03 6.83 -14.05
CA ILE A 56 -4.49 6.92 -14.12
C ILE A 56 -4.95 8.38 -13.92
N GLY A 57 -4.38 9.08 -12.94
CA GLY A 57 -4.72 10.47 -12.63
C GLY A 57 -4.31 11.42 -13.76
N SER A 58 -3.18 11.16 -14.43
CA SER A 58 -2.72 11.97 -15.56
C SER A 58 -3.66 11.84 -16.76
N PHE A 59 -4.09 10.62 -17.10
CA PHE A 59 -5.06 10.42 -18.18
C PHE A 59 -6.40 11.10 -17.89
N HIS A 60 -6.87 11.00 -16.64
CA HIS A 60 -8.11 11.63 -16.23
C HIS A 60 -8.02 13.16 -16.27
N GLY A 61 -6.99 13.73 -15.64
CA GLY A 61 -6.77 15.19 -15.58
C GLY A 61 -6.51 15.81 -16.94
N SER A 62 -5.76 15.13 -17.80
CA SER A 62 -5.47 15.57 -19.18
C SER A 62 -6.75 15.66 -20.02
N LYS A 63 -7.62 14.64 -19.96
CA LYS A 63 -8.92 14.68 -20.65
C LYS A 63 -9.81 15.79 -20.10
N LYS A 64 -9.91 15.91 -18.77
CA LYS A 64 -10.73 16.94 -18.12
C LYS A 64 -10.31 18.35 -18.53
N ALA A 65 -9.03 18.68 -18.43
CA ALA A 65 -8.50 19.99 -18.82
C ALA A 65 -8.65 20.26 -20.33
N SER A 66 -8.49 19.23 -21.16
CA SER A 66 -8.72 19.34 -22.61
C SER A 66 -10.18 19.68 -22.94
N TYR A 67 -11.15 19.05 -22.27
CA TYR A 67 -12.57 19.33 -22.48
C TYR A 67 -12.95 20.72 -21.97
N GLN A 68 -12.43 21.11 -20.81
CA GLN A 68 -12.64 22.45 -20.27
C GLN A 68 -12.10 23.53 -21.22
N PHE A 69 -10.87 23.38 -21.72
CA PHE A 69 -10.29 24.31 -22.69
C PHE A 69 -11.13 24.42 -23.97
N ARG A 70 -11.66 23.30 -24.47
CA ARG A 70 -12.54 23.29 -25.64
C ARG A 70 -13.89 23.96 -25.36
N ALA A 71 -14.45 23.78 -24.18
CA ALA A 71 -15.70 24.41 -23.77
C ALA A 71 -15.53 25.92 -23.62
N GLU A 72 -14.47 26.37 -22.96
CA GLU A 72 -14.14 27.79 -22.79
C GLU A 72 -13.89 28.48 -24.14
N ASN A 73 -13.24 27.79 -25.09
CA ASN A 73 -12.95 28.34 -26.42
C ASN A 73 -13.99 27.97 -27.49
N ALA A 74 -15.14 27.40 -27.14
CA ALA A 74 -16.17 27.01 -28.10
C ALA A 74 -16.74 28.20 -28.88
N HIS A 75 -16.56 29.43 -28.38
CA HIS A 75 -16.98 30.66 -29.04
C HIS A 75 -15.83 31.38 -29.78
N ARG A 76 -14.57 30.89 -29.68
CA ARG A 76 -13.36 31.51 -30.27
C ARG A 76 -12.59 30.50 -31.11
N TYR A 77 -13.19 30.04 -32.20
CA TYR A 77 -12.48 29.17 -33.13
C TYR A 77 -11.52 29.97 -34.03
N PRO A 78 -10.26 29.53 -34.17
CA PRO A 78 -9.32 30.16 -35.09
C PRO A 78 -9.76 29.96 -36.55
N THR A 79 -9.67 31.02 -37.35
CA THR A 79 -10.02 31.02 -38.78
C THR A 79 -8.80 30.89 -39.70
N THR A 80 -7.60 31.17 -39.19
CA THR A 80 -6.32 31.07 -39.93
C THR A 80 -5.49 29.87 -39.50
N SER A 81 -4.69 29.32 -40.41
CA SER A 81 -3.82 28.16 -40.16
C SER A 81 -2.80 28.40 -39.04
N ALA A 82 -2.22 29.61 -38.97
CA ALA A 82 -1.29 29.97 -37.90
C ALA A 82 -1.95 30.03 -36.52
N ALA A 83 -3.20 30.49 -36.43
CA ALA A 83 -3.95 30.53 -35.19
C ALA A 83 -4.34 29.12 -34.71
N TRP A 84 -4.60 28.18 -35.63
CA TRP A 84 -4.80 26.77 -35.31
C TRP A 84 -3.60 26.11 -34.65
N PHE A 85 -2.38 26.47 -35.04
CA PHE A 85 -1.17 25.99 -34.38
C PHE A 85 -1.10 26.44 -32.92
N GLN A 86 -1.33 27.74 -32.67
CA GLN A 86 -1.32 28.29 -31.30
C GLN A 86 -2.44 27.70 -30.44
N TYR A 87 -3.62 27.48 -31.02
CA TYR A 87 -4.73 26.81 -30.34
C TYR A 87 -4.34 25.41 -29.84
N HIS A 88 -3.72 24.60 -30.70
CA HIS A 88 -3.27 23.25 -30.33
C HIS A 88 -2.15 23.27 -29.29
N LYS A 89 -1.21 24.22 -29.39
CA LYS A 89 -0.13 24.42 -28.41
C LYS A 89 -0.70 24.74 -27.03
N SER A 90 -1.62 25.72 -26.94
CA SER A 90 -2.26 26.12 -25.68
C SER A 90 -3.14 25.01 -25.10
N LYS A 91 -3.90 24.29 -25.95
CA LYS A 91 -4.70 23.13 -25.53
C LYS A 91 -3.83 22.02 -24.95
N ASN A 92 -2.73 21.69 -25.62
CA ASN A 92 -1.80 20.66 -25.14
C ASN A 92 -1.14 21.08 -23.82
N TYR A 93 -0.77 22.36 -23.68
CA TYR A 93 -0.24 22.88 -22.43
C TYR A 93 -1.25 22.75 -21.27
N ALA A 94 -2.49 23.22 -21.47
CA ALA A 94 -3.55 23.09 -20.46
C ALA A 94 -3.82 21.63 -20.08
N SER A 95 -3.82 20.74 -21.08
CA SER A 95 -3.96 19.30 -20.91
C SER A 95 -2.83 18.67 -20.09
N VAL A 96 -1.57 19.01 -20.38
CA VAL A 96 -0.40 18.50 -19.64
C VAL A 96 -0.41 18.99 -18.20
N VAL A 97 -0.68 20.29 -17.97
CA VAL A 97 -0.74 20.86 -16.61
C VAL A 97 -1.86 20.21 -15.79
N GLY A 98 -3.04 20.03 -16.39
CA GLY A 98 -4.16 19.33 -15.75
C GLY A 98 -3.84 17.87 -15.43
N GLY A 99 -3.19 17.17 -16.35
CA GLY A 99 -2.72 15.79 -16.16
C GLY A 99 -1.73 15.66 -15.01
N VAL A 100 -0.68 16.49 -14.98
CA VAL A 100 0.33 16.45 -13.90
C VAL A 100 -0.30 16.76 -12.55
N LYS A 101 -1.19 17.76 -12.47
CA LYS A 101 -1.84 18.14 -11.21
C LYS A 101 -2.70 17.02 -10.62
N ASP A 102 -3.60 16.44 -11.43
CA ASP A 102 -4.48 15.35 -10.97
C ASP A 102 -3.69 14.03 -10.79
N GLY A 103 -2.69 13.77 -11.63
CA GLY A 103 -1.76 12.66 -11.52
C GLY A 103 -1.00 12.67 -10.20
N MET A 104 -0.37 13.79 -9.84
CA MET A 104 0.33 13.93 -8.56
C MET A 104 -0.63 13.79 -7.37
N LYS A 105 -1.81 14.41 -7.43
CA LYS A 105 -2.82 14.33 -6.37
C LYS A 105 -3.29 12.90 -6.14
N LEU A 106 -3.56 12.13 -7.20
CA LEU A 106 -4.00 10.75 -7.09
C LEU A 106 -2.84 9.81 -6.71
N GLY A 107 -1.67 10.02 -7.31
CA GLY A 107 -0.45 9.27 -7.01
C GLY A 107 -0.08 9.35 -5.53
N PHE A 108 -0.06 10.55 -4.93
CA PHE A 108 0.21 10.71 -3.50
C PHE A 108 -0.85 10.05 -2.62
N LYS A 109 -2.13 10.14 -2.98
CA LYS A 109 -3.20 9.47 -2.22
C LYS A 109 -3.04 7.96 -2.22
N LEU A 110 -2.76 7.36 -3.38
CA LEU A 110 -2.56 5.91 -3.49
C LEU A 110 -1.23 5.46 -2.87
N GLY A 111 -0.14 6.22 -3.07
CA GLY A 111 1.16 5.93 -2.47
C GLY A 111 1.11 5.98 -0.94
N ALA A 112 0.54 7.05 -0.37
CA ALA A 112 0.37 7.17 1.08
C ALA A 112 -0.56 6.07 1.63
N GLY A 113 -1.62 5.72 0.89
CA GLY A 113 -2.53 4.64 1.27
C GLY A 113 -1.86 3.27 1.26
N ALA A 114 -1.09 2.96 0.20
CA ALA A 114 -0.33 1.71 0.09
C ALA A 114 0.76 1.60 1.18
N PHE A 115 1.47 2.69 1.43
CA PHE A 115 2.47 2.76 2.49
C PHE A 115 1.83 2.47 3.87
N ALA A 116 0.73 3.14 4.19
CA ALA A 116 0.04 2.93 5.45
C ALA A 116 -0.54 1.51 5.56
N PHE A 117 -1.10 0.97 4.48
CA PHE A 117 -1.57 -0.42 4.43
C PHE A 117 -0.44 -1.42 4.72
N CYS A 118 0.73 -1.27 4.07
CA CYS A 118 1.89 -2.13 4.32
C CYS A 118 2.40 -2.01 5.77
N LEU A 119 2.38 -0.81 6.36
CA LEU A 119 2.72 -0.64 7.78
C LEU A 119 1.73 -1.36 8.72
N PHE A 120 0.44 -1.30 8.41
CA PHE A 120 -0.57 -2.04 9.17
C PHE A 120 -0.40 -3.55 9.03
N GLU A 121 -0.14 -4.04 7.81
CA GLU A 121 0.13 -5.46 7.55
C GLU A 121 1.30 -5.95 8.40
N GLU A 122 2.41 -5.19 8.43
CA GLU A 122 3.59 -5.52 9.23
C GLU A 122 3.34 -5.47 10.74
N THR A 123 2.56 -4.49 11.20
CA THR A 123 2.20 -4.36 12.62
C THR A 123 1.34 -5.53 13.10
N VAL A 124 0.43 -6.01 12.24
CA VAL A 124 -0.45 -7.15 12.57
C VAL A 124 0.33 -8.47 12.52
N ASP A 125 1.24 -8.64 11.55
CA ASP A 125 2.13 -9.81 11.46
C ASP A 125 3.03 -9.93 12.70
N TYR A 126 3.61 -8.81 13.18
CA TYR A 126 4.40 -8.78 14.42
C TYR A 126 3.56 -9.09 15.68
N ALA A 127 2.29 -8.65 15.72
CA ALA A 127 1.42 -8.86 16.87
C ALA A 127 0.86 -10.30 16.99
N ARG A 128 1.01 -11.14 15.95
CA ARG A 128 0.47 -12.50 15.87
C ARG A 128 1.54 -13.59 15.78
N ASP A 129 2.68 -13.36 16.43
CA ASP A 129 3.80 -14.32 16.47
C ASP A 129 4.19 -14.84 15.07
N ASP A 130 4.16 -13.94 14.08
CA ASP A 130 4.66 -14.19 12.73
C ASP A 130 3.88 -15.24 11.91
N THR A 131 2.62 -15.48 12.29
CA THR A 131 1.67 -16.28 11.50
C THR A 131 1.19 -15.48 10.28
N ARG A 132 1.88 -15.68 9.16
CA ARG A 132 1.64 -14.99 7.87
C ARG A 132 0.49 -15.61 7.09
N ASP A 133 -0.73 -15.32 7.53
CA ASP A 133 -1.95 -15.78 6.87
C ASP A 133 -2.79 -14.63 6.28
N PHE A 134 -3.64 -14.98 5.32
CA PHE A 134 -4.73 -14.15 4.78
C PHE A 134 -5.50 -13.32 5.82
N LEU A 135 -5.72 -13.89 7.00
CA LEU A 135 -6.46 -13.25 8.09
C LEU A 135 -5.74 -12.01 8.63
N SER A 136 -4.41 -11.97 8.58
CA SER A 136 -3.62 -10.78 8.94
C SER A 136 -3.89 -9.64 7.94
N THR A 137 -3.87 -9.96 6.65
CA THR A 137 -4.15 -8.99 5.56
C THR A 137 -5.57 -8.45 5.61
N VAL A 138 -6.55 -9.30 5.92
CA VAL A 138 -7.95 -8.90 6.08
C VAL A 138 -8.12 -8.01 7.32
N THR A 139 -7.46 -8.33 8.43
CA THR A 139 -7.51 -7.53 9.67
C THR A 139 -6.82 -6.17 9.49
N ALA A 140 -5.67 -6.14 8.82
CA ALA A 140 -4.96 -4.92 8.44
C ALA A 140 -5.81 -4.05 7.48
N GLY A 141 -6.43 -4.68 6.47
CA GLY A 141 -7.32 -4.00 5.53
C GLY A 141 -8.58 -3.44 6.19
N LEU A 142 -9.20 -4.19 7.11
CA LEU A 142 -10.33 -3.72 7.90
C LEU A 142 -9.94 -2.54 8.79
N SER A 143 -8.82 -2.63 9.49
CA SER A 143 -8.31 -1.57 10.37
C SER A 143 -7.99 -0.30 9.58
N PHE A 144 -7.30 -0.44 8.44
CA PHE A 144 -6.99 0.66 7.54
C PHE A 144 -8.27 1.30 6.97
N SER A 145 -9.25 0.50 6.57
CA SER A 145 -10.54 0.99 6.06
C SER A 145 -11.38 1.69 7.15
N GLY A 146 -11.32 1.22 8.39
CA GLY A 146 -11.99 1.84 9.53
C GLY A 146 -11.40 3.20 9.85
N ILE A 147 -10.07 3.31 9.92
CA ILE A 147 -9.36 4.57 10.15
C ILE A 147 -9.61 5.56 9.02
N TYR A 148 -9.55 5.10 7.76
CA TYR A 148 -9.87 5.93 6.60
C TYR A 148 -11.31 6.46 6.64
N SER A 149 -12.28 5.61 7.01
CA SER A 149 -13.69 6.00 7.11
C SER A 149 -13.94 7.02 8.23
N LEU A 150 -13.21 6.93 9.35
CA LEU A 150 -13.31 7.90 10.44
C LEU A 150 -12.68 9.25 10.07
N LEU A 151 -11.51 9.23 9.43
CA LEU A 151 -10.81 10.45 8.98
C LEU A 151 -11.60 11.22 7.92
N ALA A 152 -12.34 10.52 7.06
CA ALA A 152 -13.12 11.13 5.99
C ALA A 152 -14.52 11.63 6.41
N ARG A 153 -14.94 11.42 7.68
CA ARG A 153 -16.25 11.83 8.25
C ARG A 153 -17.42 11.56 7.30
N HIS A 154 -17.44 10.39 6.68
CA HIS A 154 -18.49 10.03 5.72
C HIS A 154 -19.82 9.76 6.42
N ASP A 155 -20.93 10.16 5.78
CA ASP A 155 -22.27 9.72 6.12
C ASP A 155 -22.37 8.18 6.11
N VAL A 156 -23.22 7.61 6.97
CA VAL A 156 -23.25 6.17 7.32
C VAL A 156 -23.36 5.28 6.08
N PHE A 157 -24.09 5.73 5.05
CA PHE A 157 -24.25 5.01 3.79
C PHE A 157 -22.99 4.99 2.92
N THR A 158 -22.21 6.08 2.93
CA THR A 158 -20.95 6.18 2.18
C THR A 158 -19.83 5.42 2.89
N ALA A 159 -19.81 5.48 4.23
CA ALA A 159 -18.92 4.67 5.05
C ALA A 159 -19.14 3.17 4.80
N ALA A 160 -20.38 2.68 4.88
CA ALA A 160 -20.71 1.27 4.67
C ALA A 160 -20.30 0.76 3.27
N ARG A 161 -20.48 1.58 2.23
CA ARG A 161 -20.05 1.21 0.86
C ARG A 161 -18.53 1.11 0.75
N THR A 162 -17.82 2.01 1.42
CA THR A 162 -16.35 2.05 1.44
C THR A 162 -15.78 0.88 2.22
N THR A 163 -16.34 0.55 3.38
CA THR A 163 -15.97 -0.63 4.17
C THR A 163 -16.22 -1.93 3.41
N ARG A 164 -17.38 -2.08 2.75
CA ARG A 164 -17.67 -3.27 1.91
C ARG A 164 -16.69 -3.40 0.75
N LEU A 165 -16.33 -2.29 0.11
CA LEU A 165 -15.34 -2.29 -0.97
C LEU A 165 -13.95 -2.69 -0.43
N GLY A 166 -13.53 -2.09 0.68
CA GLY A 166 -12.27 -2.41 1.36
C GLY A 166 -12.20 -3.90 1.72
N LEU A 167 -13.26 -4.43 2.35
CA LEU A 167 -13.34 -5.85 2.73
C LEU A 167 -13.21 -6.77 1.51
N LYS A 168 -13.95 -6.49 0.42
CA LYS A 168 -13.85 -7.28 -0.82
C LYS A 168 -12.44 -7.21 -1.42
N LEU A 169 -11.84 -6.04 -1.47
CA LEU A 169 -10.50 -5.86 -2.04
C LEU A 169 -9.42 -6.57 -1.21
N SER A 170 -9.46 -6.43 0.12
CA SER A 170 -8.55 -7.15 1.02
C SER A 170 -8.74 -8.66 0.95
N LEU A 171 -9.99 -9.11 0.82
CA LEU A 171 -10.30 -10.53 0.65
C LEU A 171 -9.72 -11.09 -0.67
N VAL A 172 -9.90 -10.37 -1.77
CA VAL A 172 -9.36 -10.79 -3.07
C VAL A 172 -7.83 -10.75 -3.07
N TYR A 173 -7.26 -9.67 -2.53
CA TYR A 173 -5.81 -9.48 -2.50
C TYR A 173 -5.11 -10.56 -1.67
N GLY A 174 -5.61 -10.84 -0.48
CA GLY A 174 -4.98 -11.84 0.37
C GLY A 174 -5.15 -13.28 -0.16
N LEU A 175 -6.30 -13.63 -0.78
CA LEU A 175 -6.45 -14.93 -1.45
C LEU A 175 -5.48 -15.07 -2.63
N ALA A 176 -5.22 -13.97 -3.35
CA ALA A 176 -4.21 -13.95 -4.40
C ALA A 176 -2.78 -14.10 -3.86
N GLN A 177 -2.47 -13.53 -2.69
CA GLN A 177 -1.20 -13.74 -2.01
C GLN A 177 -1.02 -15.22 -1.62
N ASP A 178 -2.01 -15.83 -0.97
CA ASP A 178 -1.97 -17.24 -0.57
C ASP A 178 -1.84 -18.19 -1.76
N ALA A 179 -2.52 -17.89 -2.88
CA ALA A 179 -2.40 -18.67 -4.11
C ALA A 179 -0.98 -18.60 -4.70
N LEU A 180 -0.36 -17.41 -4.71
CA LEU A 180 1.01 -17.23 -5.19
C LEU A 180 2.04 -17.92 -4.29
N GLU A 181 1.80 -17.98 -2.98
CA GLU A 181 2.67 -18.67 -2.03
C GLU A 181 2.54 -20.20 -2.16
N SER A 182 1.31 -20.70 -2.32
CA SER A 182 1.05 -22.12 -2.61
C SER A 182 1.73 -22.58 -3.90
N LEU A 183 1.70 -21.76 -4.96
CA LEU A 183 2.40 -22.04 -6.22
C LEU A 183 3.93 -22.03 -6.10
N LYS A 184 4.48 -21.25 -5.15
CA LYS A 184 5.93 -21.22 -4.85
C LYS A 184 6.37 -22.38 -3.95
N GLY A 185 5.46 -23.23 -3.50
CA GLY A 185 5.76 -24.38 -2.65
C GLY A 185 5.78 -24.07 -1.15
N ASN A 186 5.49 -22.83 -0.73
CA ASN A 186 5.24 -22.50 0.67
C ASN A 186 3.75 -22.80 0.95
N ARG A 187 3.49 -23.73 1.87
CA ARG A 187 2.11 -24.02 2.29
C ARG A 187 1.62 -22.92 3.23
N PRO A 188 0.46 -22.29 2.96
CA PRO A 188 -0.20 -21.39 3.91
C PRO A 188 -0.50 -22.12 5.23
N ALA A 189 -0.40 -21.45 6.38
CA ALA A 189 -0.53 -22.12 7.67
C ALA A 189 -1.93 -22.73 7.89
N TYR A 190 -2.98 -22.18 7.25
CA TYR A 190 -4.32 -22.78 7.29
C TYR A 190 -4.38 -24.15 6.60
N ILE A 191 -3.57 -24.39 5.56
CA ILE A 191 -3.51 -25.69 4.89
C ILE A 191 -2.87 -26.71 5.81
N ASP A 192 -1.88 -26.32 6.61
CA ASP A 192 -1.26 -27.19 7.61
C ASP A 192 -2.17 -27.42 8.83
N PHE A 193 -3.03 -26.48 9.20
CA PHE A 193 -4.10 -26.73 10.18
C PHE A 193 -5.18 -27.69 9.62
N LEU A 194 -5.55 -27.53 8.34
CA LEU A 194 -6.56 -28.37 7.68
C LEU A 194 -6.03 -29.78 7.37
N LEU A 195 -4.76 -29.93 6.97
CA LEU A 195 -4.09 -31.22 6.75
C LEU A 195 -3.51 -31.83 8.04
N GLY A 196 -3.18 -31.01 9.03
CA GLY A 196 -2.50 -31.40 10.28
C GLY A 196 -3.34 -32.27 11.21
N ASN A 197 -4.66 -32.28 11.04
CA ASN A 197 -5.56 -33.15 11.78
C ASN A 197 -5.44 -34.66 11.43
N ARG A 198 -4.54 -35.06 10.51
CA ARG A 198 -4.37 -36.46 10.11
C ARG A 198 -3.08 -37.14 10.62
N ARG A 199 -2.30 -36.50 11.50
CA ARG A 199 -1.03 -37.08 12.03
C ARG A 199 -1.04 -37.47 13.50
N SER A 200 -2.12 -37.23 14.26
CA SER A 200 -2.19 -37.58 15.69
C SER A 200 -2.76 -38.97 16.00
N ASN A 201 -3.03 -39.83 15.01
CA ASN A 201 -3.70 -41.13 15.23
C ASN A 201 -2.91 -42.35 14.73
N VAL A 202 -1.58 -42.25 14.60
CA VAL A 202 -0.74 -43.37 14.09
C VAL A 202 0.39 -43.76 15.07
N GLN A 203 0.51 -43.14 16.25
CA GLN A 203 1.57 -43.44 17.23
C GLN A 203 1.09 -44.02 18.57
N GLU A 204 -0.11 -44.63 18.62
CA GLU A 204 -0.59 -45.39 19.79
C GLU A 204 -0.59 -46.92 19.57
N GLY A 205 0.06 -47.42 18.52
CA GLY A 205 -0.08 -48.82 18.07
C GLY A 205 1.16 -49.74 18.14
N GLU A 206 2.33 -49.27 18.57
CA GLU A 206 3.55 -50.11 18.61
C GLU A 206 4.33 -49.92 19.91
N THR A 207 3.77 -50.41 21.01
CA THR A 207 4.55 -50.91 22.16
C THR A 207 3.77 -52.04 22.83
N VAL A 208 3.93 -53.26 22.33
CA VAL A 208 3.93 -54.52 23.11
C VAL A 208 4.89 -55.49 22.44
#